data_AF-A0A9X8DYF6-F1
#
_entry.id   AF-A0A9X8DYF6-F1
#
_cell.length_a   1.000
_cell.length_b   1.000
_cell.length_c   1.000
_cell.angle_alpha   90.00
_cell.angle_beta   90.00
_cell.angle_gamma   90.00
#
_symmetry.space_group_name_H-M   'P 1'
#
loop_
_entity.id
_entity.type
_entity.pdbx_description
1 polymer ?
#
loop_
_entity_poly.entity_id
_entity_poly.type
_entity_poly.pdbx_seq_one_letter_code
_entity_poly.pdbx_strand_id
1 'polypeptide(L)'
;VPYDPSLAHLFFGEENVMAARLWTHGYDFYAPCEAVVYHLWSRSHRPTFTSPQRDDQAAKKASLERVLALLLQAKENEPMIACGLGRERSIQDFHAAQGVNWSTHEIQWTSLWGHRDPIEFDLTAAVDT
;
A
#
# COMPACT_ATOMS: atom_id res chain seq x y z
N VAL A 1 9.59 13.02 1.57
CA VAL A 1 9.78 11.60 1.99
C VAL A 1 10.46 10.82 0.87
N PRO A 2 11.70 10.31 1.03
CA PRO A 2 12.39 9.52 0.00
C PRO A 2 11.90 8.07 -0.06
N TYR A 3 12.10 7.38 -1.18
CA TYR A 3 11.85 5.93 -1.26
C TYR A 3 12.77 5.17 -0.30
N ASP A 4 12.29 4.08 0.30
CA ASP A 4 13.09 3.31 1.25
C ASP A 4 14.00 2.33 0.48
N PRO A 5 15.34 2.52 0.49
CA PRO A 5 16.25 1.65 -0.23
C PRO A 5 16.32 0.24 0.35
N SER A 6 15.77 -0.02 1.54
CA SER A 6 15.77 -1.35 2.14
C SER A 6 14.64 -2.25 1.64
N LEU A 7 13.72 -1.76 0.79
CA LEU A 7 12.56 -2.51 0.30
C LEU A 7 12.87 -3.32 -0.96
N ALA A 8 14.08 -3.87 -1.04
CA ALA A 8 14.52 -4.63 -2.19
C ALA A 8 13.64 -5.88 -2.40
N HIS A 9 13.36 -6.18 -3.65
CA HIS A 9 12.58 -7.35 -4.07
C HIS A 9 11.14 -7.46 -3.54
N LEU A 10 10.58 -6.36 -3.04
CA LEU A 10 9.17 -6.28 -2.70
C LEU A 10 8.40 -5.62 -3.86
N PHE A 11 7.30 -6.26 -4.29
CA PHE A 11 6.40 -5.67 -5.30
C PHE A 11 5.08 -5.21 -4.66
N PHE A 12 4.50 -6.06 -3.80
CA PHE A 12 3.31 -5.71 -3.04
C PHE A 12 3.69 -5.28 -1.62
N GLY A 13 3.15 -4.14 -1.19
CA GLY A 13 3.34 -3.60 0.16
C GLY A 13 4.24 -2.36 0.22
N GLU A 14 5.16 -2.19 -0.74
CA GLU A 14 6.02 -1.01 -0.82
C GLU A 14 5.22 0.30 -1.00
N GLU A 15 4.16 0.26 -1.79
CA GLU A 15 3.27 1.40 -2.02
C GLU A 15 2.52 1.80 -0.74
N ASN A 16 2.03 0.82 0.03
CA ASN A 16 1.31 1.06 1.27
C ASN A 16 2.22 1.68 2.34
N VAL A 17 3.44 1.16 2.53
CA VAL A 17 4.37 1.75 3.49
C VAL A 17 4.84 3.14 3.05
N MET A 18 4.99 3.37 1.74
CA MET A 18 5.31 4.71 1.22
C MET A 18 4.17 5.69 1.48
N ALA A 19 2.91 5.28 1.28
CA ALA A 19 1.74 6.08 1.59
C ALA A 19 1.65 6.38 3.09
N ALA A 20 1.84 5.38 3.96
CA ALA A 20 1.87 5.58 5.41
C ALA A 20 2.94 6.60 5.82
N ARG A 21 4.13 6.52 5.23
CA ARG A 21 5.23 7.46 5.47
C ARG A 21 4.88 8.87 5.00
N LEU A 22 4.34 9.02 3.79
CA LEU A 22 3.88 10.33 3.30
C LEU A 22 2.82 10.93 4.23
N TRP A 23 1.78 10.16 4.57
CA TRP A 23 0.71 10.60 5.46
C TRP A 23 1.22 11.09 6.82
N THR A 24 2.07 10.29 7.46
CA THR A 24 2.62 10.60 8.79
C THR A 24 3.59 11.79 8.77
N HIS A 25 4.09 12.19 7.59
CA HIS A 25 4.83 13.43 7.35
C HIS A 25 3.94 14.59 6.86
N GLY A 26 2.62 14.49 7.01
CA GLY A 26 1.69 15.59 6.75
C GLY A 26 1.24 15.75 5.31
N TYR A 27 1.54 14.79 4.42
CA TYR A 27 1.10 14.85 3.04
C TYR A 27 -0.38 14.48 2.91
N ASP A 28 -1.07 15.19 2.03
CA ASP A 28 -2.44 14.89 1.62
C ASP A 28 -2.46 14.14 0.27
N PHE A 29 -3.42 13.24 0.12
CA PHE A 29 -3.62 12.47 -1.10
C PHE A 29 -4.82 12.99 -1.88
N TYR A 30 -4.62 13.20 -3.18
CA TYR A 30 -5.67 13.60 -4.11
C TYR A 30 -5.59 12.70 -5.34
N ALA A 31 -6.75 12.34 -5.88
CA ALA A 31 -6.87 11.63 -7.14
C ALA A 31 -7.80 12.44 -8.08
N PRO A 32 -7.51 12.46 -9.39
CA PRO A 32 -8.43 13.06 -10.35
C PRO A 32 -9.76 12.29 -10.36
N CYS A 33 -10.85 12.99 -10.67
CA CYS A 33 -12.18 12.37 -10.78
C CYS A 33 -12.35 11.52 -12.06
N GLU A 34 -11.37 11.57 -12.96
CA GLU A 34 -11.35 10.85 -14.23
C GLU A 34 -9.98 10.17 -14.45
N ALA A 35 -9.98 9.09 -15.23
CA ALA A 35 -8.76 8.37 -15.58
C ALA A 35 -7.94 9.16 -16.60
N VAL A 36 -6.78 9.65 -16.17
CA VAL A 36 -5.87 10.45 -17.02
C VAL A 36 -4.75 9.62 -17.66
N VAL A 37 -4.45 8.43 -17.11
CA VAL A 37 -3.39 7.53 -17.57
C VAL A 37 -3.85 6.09 -17.43
N TYR A 38 -3.48 5.25 -18.39
CA TYR A 38 -3.80 3.82 -18.41
C TYR A 38 -2.54 2.97 -18.29
N HIS A 39 -2.66 1.81 -17.64
CA HIS A 39 -1.59 0.83 -17.53
C HIS A 39 -1.77 -0.29 -18.56
N LEU A 40 -0.74 -0.56 -19.36
CA LEU A 40 -0.68 -1.76 -20.19
C LEU A 40 -0.31 -2.97 -19.31
N TRP A 41 -1.33 -3.73 -18.91
CA TRP A 41 -1.17 -4.90 -18.04
C TRP A 41 -0.39 -6.05 -18.68
N SER A 42 -0.40 -6.17 -20.01
CA SER A 42 0.35 -7.22 -20.71
C SER A 42 1.85 -7.01 -20.55
N ARG A 43 2.53 -7.98 -19.93
CA ARG A 43 3.98 -7.98 -19.69
C ARG A 43 4.74 -9.02 -20.51
N SER A 44 4.05 -9.81 -21.34
CA SER A 44 4.65 -10.94 -22.09
C SER A 44 5.79 -10.54 -23.03
N HIS A 45 5.83 -9.27 -23.45
CA HIS A 45 6.84 -8.75 -24.37
C HIS A 45 8.20 -8.45 -23.71
N ARG A 46 8.33 -8.55 -22.37
CA ARG A 46 9.58 -8.22 -21.67
C ARG A 46 9.82 -9.08 -20.43
N PRO A 47 11.09 -9.29 -20.01
CA PRO A 47 11.39 -9.80 -18.69
C PRO A 47 10.81 -8.88 -17.60
N THR A 48 10.23 -9.47 -16.56
CA THR A 48 9.68 -8.74 -15.41
C THR A 48 10.65 -8.76 -14.23
N PHE A 49 10.35 -7.94 -13.22
CA PHE A 49 11.06 -7.94 -11.95
C PHE A 49 11.12 -9.34 -11.29
N THR A 50 10.11 -10.17 -11.51
CA THR A 50 10.00 -11.54 -10.99
C THR A 50 10.70 -12.60 -11.85
N SER A 51 11.56 -12.21 -12.78
CA SER A 51 12.28 -13.19 -13.60
C SER A 51 13.24 -14.02 -12.73
N PRO A 52 13.46 -15.32 -13.02
CA PRO A 52 14.23 -16.22 -12.17
C PRO A 52 15.65 -15.73 -11.83
N GLN A 53 16.22 -14.88 -12.67
CA GLN A 53 17.55 -14.29 -12.50
C GLN A 53 17.62 -13.22 -11.39
N ARG A 54 16.50 -12.88 -10.75
CA ARG A 54 16.39 -11.83 -9.72
C ARG A 54 15.69 -12.30 -8.44
N ASP A 55 15.61 -13.61 -8.24
CA ASP A 55 14.97 -14.17 -7.05
C ASP A 55 15.90 -14.12 -5.84
N ASP A 56 15.70 -13.12 -4.98
CA ASP A 56 16.34 -13.00 -3.68
C ASP A 56 15.27 -13.05 -2.58
N GLN A 57 15.00 -14.28 -2.12
CA GLN A 57 14.00 -14.55 -1.09
C GLN A 57 14.38 -13.96 0.28
N ALA A 58 15.68 -13.86 0.58
CA ALA A 58 16.15 -13.31 1.85
C ALA A 58 15.91 -11.79 1.88
N ALA A 59 16.28 -11.08 0.81
CA ALA A 59 16.00 -9.65 0.67
C ALA A 59 14.48 -9.38 0.71
N LYS A 60 13.68 -10.16 -0.04
CA LYS A 60 12.22 -10.02 -0.02
C LYS A 60 11.63 -10.21 1.38
N LYS A 61 12.11 -11.21 2.14
CA LYS A 61 11.68 -11.46 3.52
C LYS A 61 12.00 -10.26 4.42
N ALA A 62 13.23 -9.73 4.35
CA ALA A 62 13.64 -8.57 5.14
C ALA A 62 12.80 -7.32 4.80
N SER A 63 12.51 -7.10 3.51
CA SER A 63 11.63 -6.02 3.06
C SER A 63 10.21 -6.16 3.62
N LEU A 64 9.65 -7.37 3.61
CA LEU A 64 8.32 -7.64 4.17
C LEU A 64 8.30 -7.39 5.69
N GLU A 65 9.31 -7.87 6.42
CA GLU A 65 9.43 -7.64 7.86
C GLU A 65 9.48 -6.15 8.19
N ARG A 66 10.22 -5.36 7.40
CA ARG A 66 10.26 -3.91 7.54
C ARG A 66 8.91 -3.25 7.29
N VAL A 67 8.20 -3.64 6.23
CA VAL A 67 6.86 -3.12 5.93
C VAL A 67 5.90 -3.41 7.07
N LEU A 68 5.87 -4.66 7.56
CA LEU A 68 5.00 -5.06 8.66
C LEU A 68 5.38 -4.35 9.97
N ALA A 69 6.66 -4.11 10.23
CA ALA A 69 7.10 -3.35 11.40
C ALA A 69 6.56 -1.92 11.37
N LEU A 70 6.65 -1.23 10.22
CA LEU A 70 6.19 0.15 10.08
C LEU A 70 4.66 0.26 10.09
N LEU A 71 3.94 -0.68 9.46
CA LEU A 71 2.48 -0.63 9.39
C LEU A 71 1.82 -1.12 10.68
N LEU A 72 2.33 -2.19 11.30
CA LEU A 72 1.61 -2.86 12.40
C LEU A 72 2.26 -2.68 13.78
N GLN A 73 3.57 -2.48 13.83
CA GLN A 73 4.33 -2.53 15.08
C GLN A 73 4.90 -1.16 15.49
N ALA A 74 4.65 -0.12 14.69
CA ALA A 74 5.16 1.21 14.94
C ALA A 74 4.56 1.78 16.25
N LYS A 75 5.44 2.25 17.14
CA LYS A 75 5.05 2.93 18.37
C LYS A 75 5.23 4.44 18.19
N GLU A 76 4.31 5.22 18.75
CA GLU A 76 4.30 6.69 18.66
C GLU A 76 5.59 7.37 19.13
N ASN A 77 6.36 6.70 20.00
CA ASN A 77 7.56 7.23 20.63
C ASN A 77 8.88 6.62 20.12
N GLU A 78 8.87 5.91 18.99
CA GLU A 78 10.13 5.41 18.43
C GLU A 78 11.03 6.54 17.91
N PRO A 79 12.37 6.37 18.00
CA PRO A 79 13.30 7.31 17.42
C PRO A 79 13.06 7.40 15.91
N MET A 80 13.28 8.59 15.35
CA MET A 80 13.15 8.78 13.91
C MET A 80 14.27 8.03 13.19
N ILE A 81 13.90 6.94 12.52
CA ILE A 81 14.83 6.14 11.71
C ILE A 81 14.81 6.68 10.28
N ALA A 82 15.92 6.58 9.56
CA ALA A 82 15.95 6.83 8.13
C ALA A 82 14.83 6.03 7.44
N CYS A 83 14.06 6.71 6.61
CA CYS A 83 12.87 6.15 5.96
C CYS A 83 11.82 5.56 6.93
N GLY A 84 11.74 6.06 8.17
CA GLY A 84 10.67 5.73 9.11
C GLY A 84 9.38 6.52 8.86
N LEU A 85 8.42 6.34 9.77
CA LEU A 85 7.20 7.15 9.84
C LEU A 85 7.49 8.57 10.34
N GLY A 86 6.63 9.51 9.95
CA GLY A 86 6.65 10.87 10.46
C GLY A 86 5.88 11.02 11.77
N ARG A 87 5.72 12.25 12.24
CA ARG A 87 5.06 12.58 13.52
C ARG A 87 3.94 13.61 13.39
N GLU A 88 3.61 14.04 12.18
CA GLU A 88 2.54 15.03 11.96
C GLU A 88 1.14 14.40 12.09
N ARG A 89 1.01 13.13 11.72
CA ARG A 89 -0.21 12.31 11.87
C ARG A 89 0.17 10.93 12.37
N SER A 90 -0.72 10.26 13.10
CA SER A 90 -0.46 8.91 13.60
C SER A 90 -0.63 7.85 12.51
N ILE A 91 -0.05 6.67 12.72
CA ILE A 91 -0.29 5.51 11.85
C ILE A 91 -1.72 4.98 12.01
N GLN A 92 -2.31 5.17 13.20
CA GLN A 92 -3.70 4.82 13.48
C GLN A 92 -4.67 5.68 12.65
N ASP A 93 -4.38 6.98 12.50
CA ASP A 93 -5.16 7.87 11.61
C ASP A 93 -5.04 7.44 10.15
N PHE A 94 -3.86 6.97 9.73
CA PHE A 94 -3.67 6.43 8.39
C PHE A 94 -4.54 5.18 8.17
N HIS A 95 -4.53 4.23 9.11
CA HIS A 95 -5.37 3.03 9.03
C HIS A 95 -6.87 3.37 8.99
N ALA A 96 -7.29 4.33 9.83
CA ALA A 96 -8.66 4.83 9.83
C ALA A 96 -9.03 5.48 8.50
N ALA A 97 -8.14 6.30 7.91
CA ALA A 97 -8.35 6.94 6.62
C ALA A 97 -8.44 5.93 5.46
N GLN A 98 -7.68 4.82 5.53
CA GLN A 98 -7.82 3.72 4.57
C GLN A 98 -9.12 2.92 4.77
N GLY A 99 -9.74 3.01 5.95
CA GLY A 99 -10.88 2.18 6.35
C GLY A 99 -10.53 0.69 6.38
N VAL A 100 -9.29 0.34 6.74
CA VAL A 100 -8.84 -1.05 6.89
C VAL A 100 -8.52 -1.32 8.35
N ASN A 101 -9.17 -2.33 8.93
CA ASN A 101 -8.80 -2.85 10.25
C ASN A 101 -7.74 -3.92 10.10
N TRP A 102 -6.51 -3.59 10.45
CA TRP A 102 -5.36 -4.49 10.29
C TRP A 102 -5.32 -5.65 11.29
N SER A 103 -6.13 -5.61 12.36
CA SER A 103 -6.24 -6.71 13.32
C SER A 103 -7.29 -7.74 12.91
N THR A 104 -8.43 -7.29 12.38
CA THR A 104 -9.54 -8.15 11.97
C THR A 104 -9.54 -8.48 10.48
N HIS A 105 -8.72 -7.78 9.69
CA HIS A 105 -8.72 -7.79 8.22
C HIS A 105 -10.06 -7.36 7.60
N GLU A 106 -10.87 -6.61 8.34
CA GLU A 106 -12.12 -6.05 7.84
C GLU A 106 -11.86 -4.74 7.08
N ILE A 107 -12.57 -4.55 5.97
CA ILE A 107 -12.55 -3.33 5.18
C ILE A 107 -13.89 -2.64 5.37
N GLN A 108 -13.86 -1.35 5.72
CA GLN A 108 -15.05 -0.53 5.85
C GLN A 108 -15.78 -0.43 4.52
N TRP A 109 -17.11 -0.40 4.59
CA TRP A 109 -17.98 -0.30 3.41
C TRP A 109 -17.60 0.85 2.47
N THR A 110 -17.26 1.99 3.04
CA THR A 110 -16.86 3.20 2.31
C THR A 110 -15.59 2.99 1.49
N SER A 111 -14.64 2.22 2.01
CA SER A 111 -13.39 1.89 1.32
C SER A 111 -13.57 0.78 0.28
N LEU A 112 -14.49 -0.15 0.53
CA LEU A 112 -14.80 -1.22 -0.43
C LEU A 112 -15.48 -0.68 -1.69
N TRP A 113 -16.37 0.30 -1.53
CA TRP A 113 -17.24 0.78 -2.62
C TRP A 113 -17.06 2.25 -2.99
N GLY A 114 -16.10 2.96 -2.39
CA GLY A 114 -15.88 4.38 -2.66
C GLY A 114 -17.11 5.24 -2.33
N HIS A 115 -17.77 4.95 -1.20
CA HIS A 115 -19.04 5.58 -0.78
C HIS A 115 -20.24 5.36 -1.73
N ARG A 116 -20.20 4.34 -2.59
CA ARG A 116 -21.33 3.95 -3.44
C ARG A 116 -22.07 2.73 -2.89
N ASP A 117 -23.33 2.57 -3.28
CA ASP A 117 -24.10 1.38 -2.96
C ASP A 117 -23.73 0.25 -3.94
N PRO A 118 -23.40 -0.98 -3.49
CA PRO A 118 -23.15 -2.13 -4.35
C PRO A 118 -24.30 -2.45 -5.30
N ILE A 119 -25.55 -2.02 -5.00
CA ILE A 119 -26.69 -2.18 -5.91
C ILE A 119 -26.50 -1.35 -7.20
N GLU A 120 -25.69 -0.30 -7.18
CA GLU A 120 -25.32 0.47 -8.38
C GLU A 120 -24.28 -0.24 -9.26
N PHE A 121 -23.65 -1.30 -8.76
CA PHE A 121 -22.76 -2.15 -9.54
C PHE A 121 -23.53 -3.39 -9.98
N ASP A 122 -23.62 -3.61 -11.29
CA ASP A 122 -24.16 -4.86 -11.82
C ASP A 122 -23.19 -6.01 -11.47
N LEU A 123 -23.46 -6.68 -10.34
CA LEU A 123 -22.67 -7.80 -9.84
C LEU A 123 -22.75 -9.03 -10.76
N THR A 124 -23.64 -9.05 -11.77
CA THR A 124 -23.69 -10.16 -12.74
C THR A 124 -22.49 -10.16 -13.69
N ALA A 125 -21.81 -9.02 -13.87
CA ALA A 125 -20.58 -8.92 -14.65
C ALA A 125 -19.35 -9.54 -13.95
N ALA A 126 -19.44 -9.86 -12.66
CA ALA A 126 -18.32 -10.37 -11.86
C ALA A 126 -18.23 -11.92 -11.81
N VAL A 127 -19.12 -12.64 -12.50
CA VAL A 127 -19.23 -14.11 -12.38
C VAL A 127 -18.48 -14.87 -13.49
N ASP A 128 -18.02 -14.21 -14.56
CA ASP A 128 -17.26 -14.88 -15.63
C ASP A 128 -15.87 -14.24 -15.85
N THR A 129 -14.89 -14.65 -15.04
CA THR A 129 -13.46 -14.74 -15.42
C THR A 129 -12.75 -15.79 -14.59
#